data_AF-A0A7J9WFY6-F1
#
_entry.id   AF-A0A7J9WFY6-F1
#
_cell.length_a   1.000
_cell.length_b   1.000
_cell.length_c   1.000
_cell.angle_alpha   90.00
_cell.angle_beta   90.00
_cell.angle_gamma   90.00
#
_symmetry.space_group_name_H-M   'P 1'
#
loop_
_entity.id
_entity.type
_entity.pdbx_description
1 polymer ?
#
loop_
_entity_poly.entity_id
_entity_poly.type
_entity_poly.pdbx_seq_one_letter_code
_entity_poly.pdbx_strand_id
1 'polypeptide(L)' 'MATIDDLLSKVDSKYTLVHLSARRAREINAYYHQLGEGIHQFVRPLVEHVDSNKPLSIALEEI' A
#
# COMPACT_ATOMS: atom_id res chain seq x y z
N MET A 1 -12.89 -2.40 -6.17
CA MET A 1 -12.28 -1.14 -5.67
C MET A 1 -12.98 -0.74 -4.38
N ALA A 2 -12.25 -0.71 -3.26
CA ALA A 2 -12.79 -0.31 -1.96
C ALA A 2 -13.15 1.18 -1.98
N THR A 3 -14.25 1.54 -1.34
CA THR A 3 -14.67 2.94 -1.15
C THR A 3 -13.94 3.56 0.04
N ILE A 4 -14.00 4.89 0.15
CA ILE A 4 -13.41 5.57 1.32
C ILE A 4 -14.10 5.16 2.63
N ASP A 5 -15.40 4.87 2.59
CA ASP A 5 -16.17 4.44 3.77
C ASP A 5 -15.74 3.05 4.22
N ASP A 6 -15.45 2.13 3.27
CA ASP A 6 -14.90 0.80 3.58
C ASP A 6 -13.56 0.93 4.30
N LEU A 7 -12.68 1.82 3.84
CA LEU A 7 -11.37 2.03 4.44
C LEU A 7 -11.45 2.67 5.83
N LEU A 8 -12.36 3.63 6.01
CA LEU A 8 -12.57 4.27 7.31
C LEU A 8 -13.19 3.32 8.34
N SER A 9 -13.88 2.26 7.91
CA SER A 9 -14.37 1.20 8.83
C SER A 9 -13.25 0.33 9.42
N LYS A 10 -12.06 0.33 8.81
CA LYS A 10 -10.91 -0.50 9.22
C LYS A 10 -9.90 0.22 10.11
N VAL A 11 -10.09 1.52 10.34
CA VAL A 11 -9.15 2.34 11.12
C VAL A 11 -9.86 3.26 12.11
N ASP A 12 -9.16 3.67 13.16
CA ASP A 12 -9.74 4.49 14.21
C ASP A 12 -9.93 5.97 13.81
N SER A 13 -9.19 6.45 12.81
CA SER A 13 -9.27 7.84 12.36
C SER A 13 -8.82 8.05 10.91
N LYS A 14 -9.28 9.16 10.31
CA LYS A 14 -8.83 9.60 8.97
C LYS A 14 -7.32 9.81 8.90
N TYR A 15 -6.71 10.27 10.00
CA TYR A 15 -5.26 10.46 10.08
C TYR A 15 -4.51 9.13 10.11
N THR A 16 -5.07 8.13 10.78
CA THR A 16 -4.54 6.76 10.79
C THR A 16 -4.52 6.18 9.38
N LEU A 17 -5.62 6.35 8.62
CA LEU A 17 -5.68 5.90 7.22
C LEU A 17 -4.56 6.54 6.37
N VAL A 18 -4.38 7.86 6.48
CA VAL A 18 -3.34 8.59 5.73
C VAL A 18 -1.95 8.09 6.12
N HIS A 19 -1.68 7.95 7.42
CA HIS A 19 -0.36 7.52 7.89
C HIS A 19 -0.05 6.08 7.47
N LEU A 20 -1.01 5.16 7.64
CA LEU A 20 -0.87 3.75 7.31
C LEU A 20 -0.65 3.54 5.80
N SER A 21 -1.51 4.13 4.98
CA SER A 21 -1.40 4.05 3.51
C SER A 21 -0.10 4.67 2.99
N ALA A 22 0.32 5.83 3.53
CA ALA A 22 1.58 6.47 3.13
C ALA A 22 2.83 5.69 3.56
N ARG A 23 2.81 5.02 4.72
CA ARG A 23 3.92 4.14 5.13
C ARG A 23 4.01 2.95 4.20
N ARG A 24 2.89 2.26 3.98
CA ARG A 24 2.85 1.06 3.13
C ARG A 24 3.19 1.36 1.67
N ALA A 25 2.73 2.49 1.13
CA ALA A 25 3.09 2.95 -0.21
C ALA A 25 4.60 3.13 -0.40
N ARG A 26 5.32 3.61 0.64
CA ARG A 26 6.77 3.76 0.60
C ARG A 26 7.49 2.42 0.61
N GLU A 27 6.99 1.44 1.37
CA GLU A 27 7.51 0.06 1.36
C GLU A 27 7.34 -0.57 -0.03
N ILE A 28 6.16 -0.43 -0.64
CA ILE A 28 5.87 -0.94 -1.99
C ILE A 28 6.77 -0.25 -3.03
N ASN A 29 6.93 1.07 -2.92
CA ASN A 29 7.80 1.80 -3.83
C ASN A 29 9.26 1.33 -3.70
N ALA A 30 9.76 1.19 -2.47
CA ALA A 30 11.11 0.69 -2.21
C ALA A 30 11.30 -0.74 -2.71
N TYR A 31 10.29 -1.61 -2.54
CA TYR A 31 10.30 -2.97 -3.11
C TYR A 31 10.52 -2.96 -4.63
N TYR A 32 9.77 -2.13 -5.37
CA TYR A 32 9.95 -2.04 -6.82
C TYR A 32 11.30 -1.45 -7.24
N HIS A 33 11.86 -0.52 -6.46
CA HIS A 33 13.19 0.03 -6.72
C HIS A 33 14.32 -0.96 -6.40
N GLN A 34 14.17 -1.82 -5.39
CA GLN A 34 15.18 -2.80 -4.97
C GLN A 34 15.11 -4.13 -5.74
N LEU A 35 14.09 -4.33 -6.58
CA LEU A 35 13.85 -5.58 -7.30
C LEU A 35 15.05 -6.02 -8.17
N GLY A 36 15.92 -5.09 -8.57
CA GLY A 36 17.16 -5.36 -9.31
C GLY A 36 18.42 -5.53 -8.45
N GLU A 37 18.38 -5.21 -7.16
CA GLU A 37 19.57 -5.19 -6.28
C GLU A 37 19.74 -6.49 -5.48
N GLY A 38 18.77 -7.42 -5.53
CA GLY A 38 18.82 -8.70 -4.79
C GLY A 38 18.64 -8.56 -3.27
N ILE A 39 18.43 -7.33 -2.78
CA ILE A 39 18.18 -7.02 -1.38
C ILE A 39 16.66 -7.10 -1.13
N HIS A 40 16.23 -8.16 -0.44
CA HIS A 40 14.80 -8.41 -0.18
C HIS A 40 14.38 -7.80 1.17
N GLN A 41 14.57 -6.50 1.34
CA GLN A 41 14.26 -5.84 2.61
C GLN A 41 12.76 -5.51 2.77
N PHE A 42 12.06 -5.29 1.66
CA PHE A 42 10.65 -4.88 1.68
C PHE A 42 9.74 -5.97 1.13
N VAL A 43 8.52 -6.04 1.69
CA VAL A 43 7.52 -7.02 1.31
C VAL A 43 6.82 -6.56 0.03
N ARG A 44 6.71 -7.46 -0.94
CA ARG A 44 5.94 -7.25 -2.18
C ARG A 44 4.49 -6.83 -1.90
N PRO A 45 3.79 -6.25 -2.89
CA PRO A 45 2.34 -6.12 -2.82
C PRO A 45 1.66 -7.44 -2.46
N LEU A 46 0.71 -7.38 -1.52
CA LEU A 46 -0.06 -8.51 -1.01
C LEU A 46 -1.27 -8.84 -1.90
N VAL A 47 -1.76 -7.85 -2.65
CA VAL A 47 -2.86 -8.00 -3.58
C VAL A 47 -2.31 -8.34 -4.98
N GLU A 48 -2.89 -9.36 -5.62
CA GLU A 48 -2.43 -9.85 -6.94
C GLU A 48 -3.05 -9.07 -8.12
N HIS A 49 -4.22 -8.47 -7.93
CA HIS A 49 -4.95 -7.72 -8.96
C HIS A 49 -5.25 -6.30 -8.46
N VAL A 50 -4.47 -5.35 -8.94
CA VAL A 50 -4.63 -3.92 -8.64
C VAL A 50 -4.90 -3.18 -9.94
N ASP A 51 -5.96 -2.37 -9.97
CA ASP A 51 -6.34 -1.59 -11.16
C ASP A 51 -5.30 -0.50 -11.49
N SER A 52 -4.42 -0.18 -10.53
CA SER A 52 -3.34 0.80 -10.68
C SER A 52 -2.03 0.33 -10.06
N ASN A 53 -0.94 0.51 -10.80
CA ASN A 53 0.42 0.22 -10.33
C ASN A 53 1.00 1.34 -9.44
N LYS A 54 0.23 2.39 -9.12
CA LYS A 54 0.70 3.45 -8.23
C LYS A 54 0.82 2.89 -6.81
N PRO A 55 1.98 3.02 -6.12
CA PRO A 55 2.18 2.42 -4.80
C PRO A 55 1.13 2.79 -3.75
N LEU A 56 0.60 4.02 -3.80
CA LEU A 56 -0.47 4.45 -2.90
C LEU A 56 -1.81 3.78 -3.20
N SER A 57 -2.14 3.56 -4.47
CA SER A 57 -3.36 2.83 -4.85
C SER A 57 -3.31 1.39 -4.35
N ILE A 58 -2.17 0.73 -4.52
CA ILE A 58 -1.94 -0.62 -4.01
C ILE A 58 -2.04 -0.64 -2.48
N ALA A 59 -1.40 0.31 -1.80
CA ALA A 59 -1.48 0.41 -0.34
C ALA A 59 -2.91 0.63 0.19
N LEU A 60 -3.75 1.36 -0.54
CA LEU A 60 -5.16 1.54 -0.19
C LEU A 60 -6.00 0.28 -0.46
N GLU A 61 -5.68 -0.51 -1.48
CA GLU A 61 -6.36 -1.79 -1.72
C GLU A 61 -5.95 -2.89 -0.73
N GLU A 62 -4.73 -2.82 -0.19
CA GLU A 62 -4.25 -3.73 0.86
C GLU A 62 -4.86 -3.46 2.24
N ILE A 63 -5.33 -2.22 2.48
CA ILE A 63 -5.99 -1.84 3.74
C ILE A 63 -7.41 -2.38 3.74
#